data_AF-A0A944BRZ7-F1
#
_entry.id   AF-A0A944BRZ7-F1
#
_cell.length_a   1.000
_cell.length_b   1.000
_cell.length_c   1.000
_cell.angle_alpha   90.00
_cell.angle_beta   90.00
_cell.angle_gamma   90.00
#
_symmetry.space_group_name_H-M   'P 1'
#
loop_
_entity.id
_entity.type
_entity.pdbx_description
1 polymer ?
#
loop_
_entity_poly.entity_id
_entity_poly.type
_entity_poly.pdbx_seq_one_letter_code
_entity_poly.pdbx_strand_id
1 'polypeptide(L)' 'MSNIGVLETDKLLLDGHEPTDGFMTGAVKYKPYVLLSATSINSELTLSMCVRGNEQDEKIVNDFFDLMDKNIDVLSSKA' A
#
# COMPACT_ATOMS: atom_id res chain seq x y z
N MET A 1 0.31 8.50 -5.44
CA MET A 1 0.05 7.06 -5.43
C MET A 1 1.16 6.39 -6.23
N SER A 2 1.85 5.41 -5.65
CA SER A 2 2.85 4.60 -6.35
C SER A 2 2.33 3.17 -6.43
N ASN A 3 2.11 2.67 -7.64
CA ASN A 3 1.83 1.26 -7.85
C ASN A 3 3.18 0.55 -8.04
N ILE A 4 3.56 -0.26 -7.06
CA ILE A 4 4.81 -1.05 -7.11
C ILE A 4 4.60 -2.30 -7.98
N GLY A 5 3.34 -2.74 -8.13
CA GLY A 5 2.96 -3.84 -8.99
C GLY A 5 2.97 -5.19 -8.28
N VAL A 6 3.15 -6.24 -9.07
CA VAL A 6 3.20 -7.62 -8.59
C VAL A 6 4.63 -7.98 -8.23
N LEU A 7 4.84 -8.45 -7.01
CA LEU A 7 6.07 -9.11 -6.60
C LEU A 7 6.01 -10.57 -7.05
N GLU A 8 6.76 -10.88 -8.10
CA GLU A 8 6.85 -12.23 -8.66
C GLU A 8 7.66 -13.14 -7.71
N THR A 9 6.98 -14.04 -7.01
CA THR A 9 7.55 -14.86 -5.93
C THR A 9 8.63 -15.81 -6.40
N ASP A 10 8.52 -16.33 -7.62
CA ASP A 10 9.51 -17.18 -8.28
C ASP A 10 10.86 -16.47 -8.48
N LYS A 11 10.85 -15.15 -8.67
CA LYS A 11 12.07 -14.34 -8.79
C LYS A 11 12.64 -13.90 -7.45
N LEU A 12 11.89 -14.08 -6.36
CA LEU A 12 12.27 -13.67 -5.01
C LEU A 12 12.67 -14.85 -4.12
N LEU A 13 12.84 -16.05 -4.69
CA LEU A 13 13.29 -17.24 -4.00
C LEU A 13 14.65 -17.04 -3.34
N LEU A 14 14.76 -17.41 -2.06
CA LEU A 14 16.02 -17.47 -1.34
C LEU A 14 16.39 -18.93 -1.11
N ASP A 15 17.42 -19.42 -1.80
CA ASP A 15 17.84 -20.82 -1.75
C ASP A 15 16.69 -21.81 -2.03
N GLY A 16 15.82 -21.46 -2.98
CA GLY A 16 14.65 -22.27 -3.34
C GLY A 16 13.48 -22.17 -2.35
N HIS A 17 13.57 -21.33 -1.31
CA HIS A 17 12.47 -21.06 -0.40
C HIS A 17 11.62 -19.89 -0.89
N GLU A 18 10.31 -20.11 -1.00
CA GLU A 18 9.32 -19.10 -1.36
C GLU A 18 9.09 -18.09 -0.22
N PRO A 19 8.97 -16.78 -0.54
CA PRO A 19 8.58 -15.77 0.43
C PRO A 19 7.12 -15.96 0.82
N THR A 20 6.86 -15.99 2.14
CA THR A 20 5.50 -16.05 2.68
C THR A 20 4.73 -14.73 2.49
N ASP A 21 5.45 -13.61 2.50
CA ASP A 21 4.91 -12.25 2.39
C ASP A 21 5.95 -11.30 1.76
N GLY A 22 5.50 -10.15 1.29
CA GLY A 22 6.28 -9.15 0.58
C GLY A 22 5.71 -7.75 0.80
N PHE A 23 6.48 -6.93 1.51
CA PHE A 23 6.14 -5.53 1.75
C PHE A 23 7.18 -4.61 1.10
N MET A 24 6.72 -3.69 0.26
CA MET A 24 7.55 -2.62 -0.27
C MET A 24 6.87 -1.28 -0.03
N THR A 25 7.65 -0.32 0.43
CA THR A 25 7.19 1.05 0.70
C THR A 25 8.17 2.06 0.13
N GLY A 26 7.66 3.24 -0.21
CA GLY A 26 8.47 4.38 -0.57
C GLY A 26 8.76 5.28 0.64
N ALA A 27 9.53 6.33 0.40
CA ALA A 27 9.78 7.37 1.40
C ALA A 27 9.35 8.73 0.87
N VAL A 28 8.67 9.52 1.69
CA VAL A 28 8.30 10.91 1.37
C VAL A 28 9.31 11.90 1.94
N LYS A 29 10.00 12.63 1.05
CA LYS A 29 11.08 13.55 1.45
C LYS A 29 10.67 15.03 1.49
N TYR A 30 9.66 15.44 0.72
CA TYR A 30 9.23 16.85 0.55
C TYR A 30 7.69 17.02 0.59
N LYS A 31 7.22 18.22 1.00
CA LYS A 31 5.79 18.59 1.08
C LYS A 31 5.13 18.52 -0.30
N PRO A 32 3.84 18.16 -0.42
CA PRO A 32 2.91 17.67 0.62
C PRO A 32 3.08 16.15 0.82
N TYR A 33 3.41 15.71 2.04
CA TYR A 33 4.03 14.40 2.23
C TYR A 33 3.03 13.26 2.51
N VAL A 34 2.37 12.76 1.46
CA VAL A 34 1.59 11.52 1.56
C VAL A 34 1.88 10.62 0.36
N LEU A 35 2.22 9.36 0.63
CA LEU A 35 2.44 8.35 -0.40
C LEU A 35 1.69 7.07 -0.03
N LEU A 36 0.60 6.81 -0.75
CA LEU A 36 -0.02 5.48 -0.81
C LEU A 36 0.72 4.61 -1.83
N SER A 37 1.23 3.47 -1.36
CA SER A 37 1.87 2.42 -2.14
C SER A 37 0.99 1.17 -2.15
N ALA A 38 0.84 0.56 -3.32
CA ALA A 38 0.15 -0.70 -3.49
C ALA A 38 1.14 -1.75 -3.99
N THR A 39 1.22 -2.87 -3.27
CA THR A 39 2.07 -4.02 -3.62
C THR A 39 1.21 -5.27 -3.58
N SER A 40 1.39 -6.17 -4.53
CA SER A 40 0.66 -7.43 -4.56
C SER A 40 1.60 -8.63 -4.57
N ILE A 41 1.33 -9.61 -3.72
CA ILE A 41 2.07 -10.87 -3.62
C ILE A 41 1.08 -11.99 -3.30
N ASN A 42 1.20 -13.16 -3.93
CA ASN A 42 0.35 -14.32 -3.64
C ASN A 42 -1.17 -14.04 -3.68
N SER A 43 -1.62 -13.20 -4.62
CA SER A 43 -3.02 -12.72 -4.73
C SER A 43 -3.53 -11.88 -3.55
N GLU A 44 -2.65 -11.46 -2.65
CA GLU A 44 -2.94 -10.51 -1.60
C GLU A 44 -2.45 -9.11 -2.01
N LEU A 45 -3.28 -8.10 -1.76
CA LEU A 45 -2.96 -6.70 -2.02
C LEU A 45 -2.65 -5.99 -0.70
N THR A 46 -1.42 -5.51 -0.58
CA THR A 46 -0.95 -4.72 0.56
C THR A 46 -0.95 -3.25 0.20
N LEU A 47 -1.77 -2.47 0.92
CA LEU A 47 -1.79 -1.01 0.85
C LEU A 47 -0.98 -0.42 2.01
N SER A 48 -0.02 0.44 1.68
CA SER A 48 0.85 1.10 2.67
C SER A 48 0.86 2.60 2.46
N MET A 49 0.67 3.38 3.51
CA MET A 49 0.76 4.83 3.43
C MET A 49 1.94 5.36 4.23
N CYS A 50 2.80 6.14 3.60
CA CYS A 50 3.81 6.94 4.27
C CYS A 50 3.32 8.38 4.38
N VAL A 51 3.20 8.88 5.61
CA VAL A 51 2.75 10.25 5.90
C VAL A 51 3.89 10.99 6.57
N ARG A 52 4.12 12.23 6.13
CA ARG A 52 4.89 13.21 6.86
C ARG A 52 4.10 14.51 6.81
N GLY A 53 3.90 15.15 7.94
CA GLY A 53 2.94 16.25 7.97
C GLY A 53 2.74 16.76 9.37
N ASN A 54 1.93 17.81 9.48
CA ASN A 54 1.42 18.28 10.74
C ASN A 54 0.11 17.55 11.11
N GLU A 55 -0.46 17.89 12.25
CA GLU A 55 -1.73 17.30 12.74
C GLU A 55 -2.89 17.46 11.75
N GLN A 56 -2.91 18.56 10.97
CA GLN A 56 -3.95 18.77 9.97
C GLN A 56 -3.78 17.82 8.78
N ASP A 57 -2.56 17.58 8.33
CA ASP A 57 -2.25 16.61 7.27
C ASP A 57 -2.65 15.19 7.72
N GLU A 58 -2.32 14.83 8.97
CA GLU A 58 -2.70 13.53 9.55
C GLU A 58 -4.22 13.35 9.59
N LYS A 59 -4.95 14.39 10.01
CA LYS A 59 -6.41 14.36 10.02
C LYS A 59 -6.99 14.10 8.63
N ILE A 60 -6.48 14.79 7.61
CA ILE A 60 -6.91 14.61 6.21
C ILE A 60 -6.64 13.18 5.74
N VAL A 61 -5.51 12.60 6.12
CA VAL A 61 -5.16 11.23 5.75
C VAL A 61 -6.06 10.21 6.43
N ASN A 62 -6.38 10.41 7.71
CA ASN A 62 -7.32 9.55 8.43
C ASN A 62 -8.72 9.63 7.84
N ASP A 63 -9.22 10.84 7.51
CA ASP A 63 -10.50 11.01 6.83
C ASP A 63 -10.52 10.26 5.48
N PHE A 64 -9.39 10.24 4.75
CA PHE A 64 -9.26 9.46 3.53
C PHE A 64 -9.29 7.94 3.78
N PHE A 65 -8.64 7.44 4.83
CA PHE A 65 -8.69 6.03 5.20
C PHE A 65 -10.11 5.59 5.59
N ASP A 66 -10.82 6.39 6.38
CA ASP A 66 -12.21 6.13 6.76
C ASP A 66 -13.11 6.04 5.52
N LEU A 67 -12.90 6.92 4.54
CA LEU A 67 -13.59 6.87 3.26
C LEU A 67 -13.22 5.63 2.45
N MET A 68 -11.95 5.22 2.44
CA MET A 68 -11.53 4.01 1.73
C MET A 68 -12.18 2.78 2.34
N ASP A 69 -12.05 2.59 3.66
CA ASP A 69 -12.59 1.44 4.39
C ASP A 69 -14.12 1.33 4.20
N LYS A 70 -14.83 2.45 4.35
CA LYS A 70 -16.28 2.50 4.14
C LYS A 70 -16.72 2.10 2.72
N ASN A 71 -15.89 2.31 1.71
CA ASN A 71 -16.27 2.15 0.30
C ASN A 71 -15.52 1.03 -0.44
N ILE A 72 -14.55 0.37 0.19
CA ILE A 72 -13.71 -0.64 -0.48
C ILE A 72 -14.56 -1.79 -1.05
N ASP A 73 -15.63 -2.16 -0.34
CA ASP A 73 -16.55 -3.23 -0.72
C ASP A 73 -17.41 -2.89 -1.95
N VAL A 74 -17.64 -1.61 -2.20
CA VAL A 74 -18.35 -1.17 -3.42
C VAL A 74 -17.55 -1.56 -4.67
N LEU A 75 -16.23 -1.58 -4.56
CA LEU A 75 -15.31 -1.90 -5.65
C LEU A 75 -14.91 -3.39 -5.68
N SER A 76 -14.86 -4.06 -4.53
CA SER A 76 -14.49 -5.49 -4.46
C SER A 76 -15.65 -6.45 -4.73
N SER A 77 -16.90 -6.04 -4.51
CA SER A 77 -18.10 -6.88 -4.69
C SER A 77 -18.46 -7.23 -6.15
N LYS A 78 -17.66 -6.79 -7.13
CA LYS A 78 -17.82 -7.09 -8.56
C LYS A 78 -16.66 -7.87 -9.19
N ALA A 79 -15.73 -8.38 -8.38
CA ALA A 79 -14.63 -9.23 -8.87
C ALA A 79 -15.06 -10.70 -8.98
#